data_AF-A0A081AZ38-F1
#
_entry.id   AF-A0A081AZ38-F1
#
_cell.length_a   1.000
_cell.length_b   1.000
_cell.length_c   1.000
_cell.angle_alpha   90.00
_cell.angle_beta   90.00
_cell.angle_gamma   90.00
#
_symmetry.space_group_name_H-M   'P 1'
#
loop_
_entity.id
_entity.type
_entity.pdbx_description
1 polymer ?
#
loop_
_entity_poly.entity_id
_entity_poly.type
_entity_poly.pdbx_seq_one_letter_code
_entity_poly.pdbx_strand_id
1 'polypeptide(L)'
;MIVVIYCLGSFAFVNFGKYGADPNFEFVDGVSGFMKAFPLAAWFFVGVEALNMSSDQVVQPKKVVPIAQVSCVVTLFCTGLVIFFVTASLPPGLATLPSELVPFNRGFTLMFNISHHTATILSLPATYATAFGFMWCYGKLIAAMAMSRLLPHFLSKTTKENETPYGAFLAGSALSYALCIISYFVPAVGDNLFRICVLSAFMSYTGQCIGYISLKRNYRNIKSSEFRSPWGIAGAAYSMVVWVLAIIAVVAFQDNGGIEIIVFSAIIVVLTVFYFGYSRKRQTFSAAENRVMLVAHVTKFNIKKVAAGRRAKQKTNGSSKCTGGEVTDTSQAKKAGSTN
;
A
#
# COMPACT_ATOMS: atom_id res chain seq x y z
N MET A 1 20.31 -12.55 1.74
CA MET A 1 21.54 -13.38 1.63
C MET A 1 21.36 -14.54 0.65
N ILE A 2 20.36 -15.42 0.83
CA ILE A 2 20.15 -16.58 -0.07
C ILE A 2 19.93 -16.20 -1.53
N VAL A 3 19.20 -15.11 -1.79
CA VAL A 3 18.99 -14.55 -3.14
C VAL A 3 20.30 -14.13 -3.79
N VAL A 4 21.21 -13.52 -3.02
CA VAL A 4 22.52 -13.08 -3.54
C VAL A 4 23.37 -14.30 -3.89
N ILE A 5 23.38 -15.32 -3.04
CA ILE A 5 24.06 -16.60 -3.32
C ILE A 5 23.49 -17.24 -4.59
N TYR A 6 22.16 -17.28 -4.72
CA TYR A 6 21.50 -17.81 -5.91
C TYR A 6 21.93 -17.05 -7.17
N CYS A 7 21.84 -15.71 -7.17
CA CYS A 7 22.19 -14.91 -8.34
C CYS A 7 23.67 -15.09 -8.70
N LEU A 8 24.58 -14.90 -7.73
CA LEU A 8 26.02 -14.99 -7.95
C LEU A 8 26.47 -16.38 -8.41
N GLY A 9 25.95 -17.43 -7.78
CA GLY A 9 26.30 -18.80 -8.11
C GLY A 9 25.68 -19.31 -9.41
N SER A 10 24.49 -18.82 -9.77
CA SER A 10 23.81 -19.24 -10.99
C SER A 10 24.36 -18.53 -12.23
N PHE A 11 25.01 -17.36 -12.10
CA PHE A 11 25.54 -16.60 -13.25
C PHE A 11 26.47 -17.41 -14.16
N ALA A 12 27.23 -18.37 -13.62
CA ALA A 12 28.11 -19.23 -14.41
C ALA A 12 27.35 -20.15 -15.40
N PHE A 13 26.05 -20.38 -15.16
CA PHE A 13 25.21 -21.30 -15.92
C PHE A 13 24.14 -20.59 -16.75
N VAL A 14 24.07 -19.26 -16.68
CA VAL A 14 23.10 -18.41 -17.39
C VAL A 14 23.50 -18.34 -18.86
N ASN A 15 22.58 -18.71 -19.75
CA ASN A 15 22.69 -18.42 -21.17
C ASN A 15 21.34 -17.98 -21.72
N PHE A 16 21.12 -16.67 -21.76
CA PHE A 16 19.86 -16.09 -22.20
C PHE A 16 19.55 -16.43 -23.67
N GLY A 17 20.54 -16.36 -24.56
CA GLY A 17 20.34 -16.66 -25.99
C GLY A 17 19.92 -18.10 -26.27
N LYS A 18 20.30 -19.04 -25.40
CA LYS A 18 19.98 -20.47 -25.55
C LYS A 18 18.71 -20.89 -24.82
N TYR A 19 18.43 -20.32 -23.64
CA TYR A 19 17.38 -20.80 -22.73
C TYR A 19 16.25 -19.79 -22.50
N GLY A 20 16.53 -18.49 -22.73
CA GLY A 20 15.62 -17.37 -22.46
C GLY A 20 15.05 -16.71 -23.72
N ALA A 21 15.71 -16.85 -24.87
CA ALA A 21 15.28 -16.28 -26.15
C ALA A 21 14.58 -17.36 -26.99
N ASP A 22 13.29 -17.55 -26.73
CA ASP A 22 12.42 -18.38 -27.57
C ASP A 22 11.37 -17.48 -28.24
N PRO A 23 11.36 -17.36 -29.58
CA PRO A 23 10.43 -16.52 -30.32
C PRO A 23 8.96 -16.81 -30.01
N ASN A 24 8.63 -18.03 -29.59
CA ASN A 24 7.26 -18.42 -29.24
C ASN A 24 6.81 -17.87 -27.89
N PHE A 25 7.75 -17.48 -27.01
CA PHE A 25 7.47 -16.97 -25.67
C PHE A 25 7.65 -15.44 -25.55
N GLU A 26 7.96 -14.73 -26.64
CA GLU A 26 8.12 -13.27 -26.62
C GLU A 26 6.80 -12.52 -26.39
N PHE A 27 5.69 -13.00 -26.97
CA PHE A 27 4.37 -12.38 -26.84
C PHE A 27 3.25 -13.42 -26.80
N VAL A 28 3.11 -14.09 -25.66
CA VAL A 28 2.08 -15.13 -25.45
C VAL A 28 0.71 -14.48 -25.18
N ASP A 29 -0.33 -14.89 -25.91
CA ASP A 29 -1.73 -14.46 -25.79
C ASP A 29 -1.97 -12.93 -25.87
N GLY A 30 -0.98 -12.19 -26.37
CA GLY A 30 -0.93 -10.74 -26.45
C GLY A 30 -1.45 -9.98 -25.25
N VAL A 31 -2.40 -9.06 -25.45
CA VAL A 31 -2.95 -8.23 -24.37
C VAL A 31 -3.59 -9.08 -23.28
N SER A 32 -4.23 -10.19 -23.64
CA SER A 32 -4.84 -11.11 -22.66
C SER A 32 -3.77 -11.77 -21.79
N GLY A 33 -2.66 -12.23 -22.39
CA GLY A 33 -1.52 -12.79 -21.64
C GLY A 33 -0.88 -11.78 -20.70
N PHE A 34 -0.69 -10.53 -21.16
CA PHE A 34 -0.22 -9.44 -20.30
C PHE A 34 -1.14 -9.23 -19.09
N MET A 35 -2.45 -9.17 -19.31
CA MET A 35 -3.43 -8.98 -18.24
C MET A 35 -3.45 -10.19 -17.28
N LYS A 36 -3.21 -11.41 -17.75
CA LYS A 36 -3.06 -12.60 -16.90
C LYS A 36 -1.80 -12.54 -16.02
N ALA A 37 -0.68 -12.09 -16.57
CA ALA A 37 0.60 -12.00 -15.87
C ALA A 37 0.71 -10.78 -14.93
N PHE A 38 -0.05 -9.72 -15.20
CA PHE A 38 0.06 -8.45 -14.49
C PHE A 38 -0.17 -8.54 -12.96
N PRO A 39 -1.19 -9.24 -12.44
CA PRO A 39 -1.35 -9.45 -11.00
C PRO A 39 -0.23 -10.28 -10.37
N LEU A 40 0.32 -11.25 -11.12
CA LEU A 40 1.43 -12.09 -10.67
C LEU A 40 2.72 -11.28 -10.54
N ALA A 41 2.96 -10.33 -11.45
CA ALA A 41 4.10 -9.42 -11.37
C ALA A 41 4.00 -8.50 -10.14
N ALA A 42 2.81 -8.01 -9.80
CA ALA A 42 2.61 -7.19 -8.60
C ALA A 42 2.93 -7.97 -7.31
N TRP A 43 2.72 -9.28 -7.29
CA TRP A 43 2.96 -10.12 -6.12
C TRP A 43 4.41 -10.11 -5.64
N PHE A 44 5.39 -9.92 -6.55
CA PHE A 44 6.81 -9.78 -6.19
C PHE A 44 7.09 -8.67 -5.16
N PHE A 45 6.20 -7.68 -5.07
CA PHE A 45 6.37 -6.49 -4.26
C PHE A 45 5.37 -6.37 -3.10
N VAL A 46 4.45 -7.35 -2.97
CA VAL A 46 3.46 -7.36 -1.90
C VAL A 46 4.16 -7.60 -0.56
N GLY A 47 3.76 -6.85 0.46
CA GLY A 47 4.28 -6.95 1.83
C GLY A 47 5.20 -5.78 2.23
N VAL A 48 5.63 -4.94 1.28
CA VAL A 48 6.39 -3.71 1.58
C VAL A 48 5.60 -2.77 2.51
N GLU A 49 4.28 -2.80 2.42
CA GLU A 49 3.38 -2.02 3.28
C GLU A 49 3.48 -2.38 4.77
N ALA A 50 3.99 -3.58 5.11
CA ALA A 50 4.20 -4.01 6.49
C ALA A 50 5.20 -3.09 7.22
N LEU A 51 6.11 -2.44 6.51
CA LEU A 51 7.07 -1.51 7.10
C LEU A 51 6.38 -0.37 7.87
N ASN A 52 5.22 0.08 7.41
CA ASN A 52 4.47 1.15 8.07
C ASN A 52 3.95 0.74 9.47
N MET A 53 3.78 -0.56 9.71
CA MET A 53 3.39 -1.11 11.01
C MET A 53 4.53 -1.08 12.05
N SER A 54 5.76 -0.76 11.64
CA SER A 54 6.89 -0.58 12.57
C SER A 54 7.04 0.85 13.07
N SER A 55 6.17 1.77 12.64
CA SER A 55 6.30 3.21 12.93
C SER A 55 6.20 3.58 14.41
N ASP A 56 5.64 2.72 15.25
CA ASP A 56 5.61 2.82 16.71
C ASP A 56 6.94 2.48 17.39
N GLN A 57 7.78 1.65 16.75
CA GLN A 57 9.03 1.13 17.28
C GLN A 57 10.28 1.81 16.70
N VAL A 58 10.10 2.64 15.67
CA VAL A 58 11.19 3.31 14.96
C VAL A 58 11.47 4.68 15.55
N VAL A 59 12.75 4.99 15.79
CA VAL A 59 13.21 6.32 16.17
C VAL A 59 12.97 7.28 14.98
N GLN A 60 12.21 8.36 15.20
CA GLN A 60 11.83 9.32 14.15
C GLN A 60 11.10 8.68 12.95
N PRO A 61 9.89 8.12 13.14
CA PRO A 61 9.20 7.34 12.11
C PRO A 61 8.86 8.17 10.87
N LYS A 62 8.66 9.49 11.02
CA LYS A 62 8.39 10.41 9.91
C LYS A 62 9.55 10.54 8.91
N LYS A 63 10.77 10.23 9.33
CA LYS A 63 11.98 10.31 8.50
C LYS A 63 12.43 8.93 8.03
N VAL A 64 12.51 7.98 8.96
CA VAL A 64 13.09 6.66 8.69
C VAL A 64 12.16 5.78 7.87
N VAL A 65 10.87 5.71 8.20
CA VAL A 65 9.92 4.79 7.53
C VAL A 65 9.82 5.07 6.02
N PRO A 66 9.68 6.34 5.56
CA PRO A 66 9.61 6.59 4.13
C PRO A 66 10.91 6.24 3.37
N ILE A 67 12.08 6.52 3.96
CA ILE A 67 13.37 6.19 3.35
C ILE A 67 13.53 4.67 3.28
N ALA A 68 13.21 3.96 4.37
CA ALA A 68 13.23 2.50 4.43
C ALA A 68 12.26 1.87 3.41
N GLN A 69 11.08 2.45 3.22
CA GLN A 69 10.12 1.97 2.23
C GLN A 69 10.66 2.14 0.80
N VAL A 70 11.24 3.30 0.46
CA VAL A 70 11.84 3.52 -0.86
C VAL A 70 13.03 2.60 -1.09
N SER A 71 13.95 2.47 -0.12
CA SER A 71 15.11 1.59 -0.26
C SER A 71 14.70 0.11 -0.38
N CYS A 72 13.65 -0.30 0.33
CA CYS A 72 13.07 -1.63 0.21
C CYS A 72 12.52 -1.88 -1.20
N VAL A 73 11.70 -0.98 -1.75
CA VAL A 73 11.16 -1.11 -3.11
C VAL A 73 12.27 -1.16 -4.15
N VAL A 74 13.27 -0.28 -4.06
CA VAL A 74 14.40 -0.27 -4.99
C VAL A 74 15.20 -1.57 -4.91
N THR A 75 15.48 -2.04 -3.70
CA THR A 75 16.17 -3.32 -3.49
C THR A 75 15.37 -4.47 -4.10
N LEU A 76 14.07 -4.57 -3.80
CA LEU A 76 13.19 -5.60 -4.34
C LEU A 76 13.13 -5.55 -5.86
N PHE A 77 13.06 -4.35 -6.44
CA PHE A 77 13.03 -4.17 -7.89
C PHE A 77 14.32 -4.66 -8.55
N CYS A 78 15.47 -4.22 -8.05
CA CYS A 78 16.76 -4.67 -8.56
C CYS A 78 16.94 -6.18 -8.38
N THR A 79 16.65 -6.73 -7.19
CA THR A 79 16.79 -8.17 -6.94
C THR A 79 15.79 -8.99 -7.74
N GLY A 80 14.56 -8.51 -7.90
CA GLY A 80 13.50 -9.19 -8.64
C GLY A 80 13.83 -9.27 -10.13
N LEU A 81 14.34 -8.18 -10.72
CA LEU A 81 14.84 -8.20 -12.10
C LEU A 81 15.99 -9.20 -12.28
N VAL A 82 16.99 -9.17 -11.38
CA VAL A 82 18.12 -10.09 -11.47
C VAL A 82 17.64 -11.54 -11.34
N ILE A 83 16.79 -11.85 -10.38
CA ILE A 83 16.21 -13.20 -10.23
C ILE A 83 15.46 -13.59 -11.50
N PHE A 84 14.59 -12.72 -12.01
CA PHE A 84 13.79 -13.00 -13.21
C PHE A 84 14.68 -13.40 -14.40
N PHE A 85 15.69 -12.58 -14.72
CA PHE A 85 16.60 -12.86 -15.84
C PHE A 85 17.47 -14.09 -15.60
N VAL A 86 17.99 -14.27 -14.38
CA VAL A 86 18.80 -15.45 -14.03
C VAL A 86 17.96 -16.71 -14.18
N THR A 87 16.77 -16.74 -13.58
CA THR A 87 15.88 -17.90 -13.62
C THR A 87 15.41 -18.24 -15.04
N ALA A 88 15.06 -17.23 -15.84
CA ALA A 88 14.67 -17.44 -17.25
C ALA A 88 15.82 -17.96 -18.13
N SER A 89 17.08 -17.67 -17.75
CA SER A 89 18.27 -18.03 -18.53
C SER A 89 18.91 -19.36 -18.13
N LEU A 90 18.35 -20.08 -17.15
CA LEU A 90 18.89 -21.35 -16.67
C LEU A 90 18.36 -22.54 -17.48
N PRO A 91 19.15 -23.60 -17.67
CA PRO A 91 18.67 -24.83 -18.27
C PRO A 91 17.59 -25.51 -17.39
N PRO A 92 16.63 -26.24 -17.97
CA PRO A 92 16.45 -26.55 -19.40
C PRO A 92 15.67 -25.48 -20.21
N GLY A 93 15.45 -24.27 -19.67
CA GLY A 93 14.79 -23.15 -20.37
C GLY A 93 13.37 -22.84 -19.89
N LEU A 94 12.78 -21.78 -20.47
CA LEU A 94 11.49 -21.19 -20.09
C LEU A 94 10.30 -22.16 -20.08
N ALA A 95 10.21 -23.07 -21.05
CA ALA A 95 9.04 -23.94 -21.25
C ALA A 95 8.71 -24.83 -20.04
N THR A 96 9.72 -25.21 -19.27
CA THR A 96 9.59 -26.09 -18.11
C THR A 96 9.52 -25.32 -16.79
N LEU A 97 9.69 -24.00 -16.82
CA LEU A 97 9.70 -23.17 -15.61
C LEU A 97 8.31 -23.09 -14.93
N PRO A 98 7.18 -23.00 -15.67
CA PRO A 98 5.85 -22.97 -15.05
C PRO A 98 5.48 -24.23 -14.27
N SER A 99 6.08 -25.38 -14.60
CA SER A 99 5.85 -26.65 -13.89
C SER A 99 6.68 -26.80 -12.61
N GLU A 100 7.65 -25.91 -12.37
CA GLU A 100 8.50 -25.97 -11.18
C GLU A 100 7.81 -25.33 -9.99
N LEU A 101 7.64 -26.10 -8.91
CA LEU A 101 7.11 -25.59 -7.66
C LEU A 101 8.04 -24.54 -7.03
N VAL A 102 9.35 -24.77 -7.10
CA VAL A 102 10.37 -23.89 -6.52
C VAL A 102 11.38 -23.50 -7.59
N PRO A 103 11.18 -22.36 -8.27
CA PRO A 103 12.05 -21.92 -9.38
C PRO A 103 13.54 -21.81 -9.01
N PHE A 104 13.84 -21.53 -7.74
CA PHE A 104 15.21 -21.45 -7.23
C PHE A 104 15.96 -22.78 -7.26
N ASN A 105 15.26 -23.91 -7.22
CA ASN A 105 15.89 -25.22 -7.12
C ASN A 105 16.86 -25.47 -8.27
N ARG A 106 16.49 -25.10 -9.50
CA ARG A 106 17.35 -25.31 -10.68
C ARG A 106 18.72 -24.66 -10.55
N GLY A 107 18.78 -23.42 -10.07
CA GLY A 107 20.05 -22.75 -9.86
C GLY A 107 20.87 -23.38 -8.73
N PHE A 108 20.22 -23.80 -7.64
CA PHE A 108 20.91 -24.48 -6.54
C PHE A 108 21.42 -25.87 -6.90
N THR A 109 20.66 -26.65 -7.67
CA THR A 109 21.11 -27.97 -8.13
C THR A 109 22.33 -27.86 -9.04
N LEU A 110 22.37 -26.85 -9.91
CA LEU A 110 23.50 -26.62 -10.82
C LEU A 110 24.74 -26.10 -10.07
N MET A 111 24.55 -25.15 -9.14
CA MET A 111 25.66 -24.56 -8.39
C MET A 111 26.30 -25.57 -7.42
N PHE A 112 25.50 -26.31 -6.66
CA PHE A 112 26.01 -27.19 -5.60
C PHE A 112 26.10 -28.67 -6.03
N ASN A 113 25.67 -29.01 -7.24
CA ASN A 113 25.58 -30.39 -7.73
C ASN A 113 24.81 -31.31 -6.76
N ILE A 114 23.70 -30.81 -6.24
CA ILE A 114 22.84 -31.49 -5.25
C ILE A 114 21.53 -31.96 -5.88
N SER A 115 20.83 -32.87 -5.19
CA SER A 115 19.49 -33.31 -5.58
C SER A 115 18.47 -32.16 -5.49
N HIS A 116 17.40 -32.24 -6.28
CA HIS A 116 16.32 -31.26 -6.29
C HIS A 116 15.63 -31.13 -4.92
N HIS A 117 15.47 -32.25 -4.19
CA HIS A 117 14.92 -32.24 -2.84
C HIS A 117 15.80 -31.49 -1.84
N THR A 118 17.13 -31.68 -1.94
CA THR A 118 18.10 -30.96 -1.09
C THR A 118 18.11 -29.46 -1.41
N ALA A 119 17.97 -29.10 -2.69
CA ALA A 119 17.87 -27.70 -3.10
C ALA A 119 16.63 -27.00 -2.50
N THR A 120 15.49 -27.69 -2.40
CA THR A 120 14.28 -27.15 -1.75
C THR A 120 14.54 -26.74 -0.30
N ILE A 121 15.36 -27.50 0.44
CA ILE A 121 15.68 -27.22 1.85
C ILE A 121 16.34 -25.85 2.00
N LEU A 122 17.13 -25.41 1.01
CA LEU A 122 17.78 -24.08 1.02
C LEU A 122 16.78 -22.93 0.93
N SER A 123 15.57 -23.18 0.43
CA SER A 123 14.49 -22.19 0.31
C SER A 123 13.57 -22.13 1.54
N LEU A 124 13.61 -23.14 2.42
CA LEU A 124 12.76 -23.21 3.61
C LEU A 124 13.00 -22.07 4.62
N PRO A 125 14.26 -21.65 4.93
CA PRO A 125 14.48 -20.56 5.88
C PRO A 125 13.83 -19.24 5.45
N ALA A 126 13.85 -18.93 4.15
CA ALA A 126 13.20 -17.75 3.60
C ALA A 126 11.68 -17.82 3.71
N THR A 127 11.11 -19.00 3.45
CA THR A 127 9.66 -19.27 3.58
C THR A 127 9.21 -19.09 5.03
N TYR A 128 9.95 -19.67 5.98
CA TYR A 128 9.67 -19.55 7.41
C TYR A 128 9.76 -18.10 7.87
N ALA A 129 10.84 -17.39 7.55
CA ALA A 129 11.01 -15.97 7.89
C ALA A 129 9.86 -15.10 7.36
N THR A 130 9.39 -15.38 6.13
CA THR A 130 8.25 -14.70 5.52
C THR A 130 6.95 -14.92 6.31
N ALA A 131 6.70 -16.15 6.76
CA ALA A 131 5.52 -16.47 7.57
C ALA A 131 5.49 -15.68 8.89
N PHE A 132 6.61 -15.56 9.61
CA PHE A 132 6.68 -14.73 10.82
C PHE A 132 6.52 -13.24 10.52
N GLY A 133 7.06 -12.76 9.40
CA GLY A 133 6.90 -11.37 8.96
C GLY A 133 5.43 -11.01 8.71
N PHE A 134 4.71 -11.86 7.98
CA PHE A 134 3.27 -11.66 7.77
C PHE A 134 2.47 -11.83 9.07
N MET A 135 2.87 -12.78 9.93
CA MET A 135 2.25 -12.94 11.24
C MET A 135 2.33 -11.67 12.08
N TRP A 136 3.53 -11.11 12.19
CA TRP A 136 3.76 -9.84 12.86
C TRP A 136 2.92 -8.70 12.26
N CYS A 137 2.86 -8.61 10.93
CA CYS A 137 2.11 -7.57 10.24
C CYS A 137 0.59 -7.68 10.48
N TYR A 138 -0.02 -8.85 10.26
CA TYR A 138 -1.46 -8.99 10.48
C TYR A 138 -1.83 -8.84 11.95
N GLY A 139 -0.97 -9.30 12.87
CA GLY A 139 -1.21 -9.17 14.31
C GLY A 139 -1.32 -7.72 14.73
N LYS A 140 -0.39 -6.87 14.27
CA LYS A 140 -0.44 -5.42 14.48
C LYS A 140 -1.66 -4.76 13.83
N LEU A 141 -1.99 -5.14 12.60
CA LEU A 141 -3.15 -4.59 11.88
C LEU A 141 -4.47 -4.91 12.61
N ILE A 142 -4.65 -6.16 13.04
CA ILE A 142 -5.82 -6.61 13.81
C ILE A 142 -5.90 -5.89 15.15
N ALA A 143 -4.77 -5.79 15.88
CA ALA A 143 -4.72 -5.08 17.16
C ALA A 143 -5.05 -3.59 17.00
N ALA A 144 -4.54 -2.92 15.97
CA ALA A 144 -4.85 -1.53 15.67
C ALA A 144 -6.34 -1.32 15.41
N MET A 145 -6.98 -2.20 14.62
CA MET A 145 -8.43 -2.16 14.40
C MET A 145 -9.24 -2.40 15.67
N ALA A 146 -8.78 -3.31 16.54
CA ALA A 146 -9.42 -3.58 17.82
C ALA A 146 -9.29 -2.40 18.81
N MET A 147 -8.14 -1.69 18.81
CA MET A 147 -7.96 -0.47 19.61
C MET A 147 -8.93 0.66 19.20
N SER A 148 -9.22 0.79 17.91
CA SER A 148 -10.24 1.72 17.40
C SER A 148 -11.68 1.19 17.50
N ARG A 149 -11.87 0.05 18.19
CA ARG A 149 -13.16 -0.64 18.39
C ARG A 149 -13.89 -1.00 17.09
N LEU A 150 -13.14 -1.18 15.99
CA LEU A 150 -13.68 -1.77 14.75
C LEU A 150 -13.88 -3.28 14.92
N LEU A 151 -13.01 -3.93 15.70
CA LEU A 151 -13.06 -5.34 16.06
C LEU A 151 -13.33 -5.54 17.57
N PRO A 152 -13.71 -6.75 18.01
CA PRO A 152 -13.93 -7.03 19.43
C PRO A 152 -12.72 -6.69 20.30
N HIS A 153 -12.95 -6.02 21.43
CA HIS A 153 -11.89 -5.50 22.32
C HIS A 153 -10.95 -6.59 22.87
N PHE A 154 -11.34 -7.87 22.86
CA PHE A 154 -10.43 -8.93 23.30
C PHE A 154 -9.20 -9.07 22.38
N LEU A 155 -9.30 -8.67 21.11
CA LEU A 155 -8.20 -8.74 20.14
C LEU A 155 -7.09 -7.73 20.43
N SER A 156 -7.41 -6.61 21.10
CA SER A 156 -6.41 -5.60 21.48
C SER A 156 -5.71 -5.92 22.80
N LYS A 157 -6.02 -7.06 23.45
CA LYS A 157 -5.35 -7.44 24.70
C LYS A 157 -3.88 -7.74 24.43
N THR A 158 -3.01 -7.05 25.15
CA THR A 158 -1.57 -7.19 25.08
C THR A 158 -1.00 -7.88 26.32
N THR A 159 0.14 -8.55 26.16
CA THR A 159 0.90 -9.11 27.28
C THR A 159 1.55 -7.99 28.09
N LYS A 160 1.63 -8.15 29.42
CA LYS A 160 2.12 -7.12 30.36
C LYS A 160 3.59 -6.74 30.17
N GLU A 161 4.41 -7.65 29.67
CA GLU A 161 5.87 -7.51 29.60
C GLU A 161 6.36 -6.98 28.23
N ASN A 162 5.83 -7.51 27.13
CA ASN A 162 6.29 -7.18 25.78
C ASN A 162 5.27 -6.37 24.95
N GLU A 163 4.14 -5.99 25.54
CA GLU A 163 3.01 -5.32 24.86
C GLU A 163 2.52 -6.06 23.60
N THR A 164 2.80 -7.36 23.50
CA THR A 164 2.47 -8.18 22.34
C THR A 164 0.97 -8.48 22.29
N PRO A 165 0.23 -8.16 21.20
CA PRO A 165 -1.21 -8.40 21.10
C PRO A 165 -1.53 -9.88 20.84
N TYR A 166 -1.41 -10.71 21.86
CA TYR A 166 -1.58 -12.17 21.76
C TYR A 166 -2.97 -12.58 21.22
N GLY A 167 -4.03 -11.82 21.56
CA GLY A 167 -5.38 -12.08 21.07
C GLY A 167 -5.50 -11.92 19.55
N ALA A 168 -4.83 -10.92 18.98
CA ALA A 168 -4.77 -10.68 17.55
C ALA A 168 -3.99 -11.80 16.82
N PHE A 169 -2.86 -12.23 17.39
CA PHE A 169 -2.08 -13.34 16.83
C PHE A 169 -2.88 -14.63 16.81
N LEU A 170 -3.48 -15.02 17.94
CA LEU A 170 -4.23 -16.26 18.03
C LEU A 170 -5.44 -16.27 17.08
N ALA A 171 -6.18 -15.17 16.99
CA ALA A 171 -7.32 -15.05 16.08
C ALA A 171 -6.89 -15.14 14.60
N GLY A 172 -5.83 -14.42 14.21
CA GLY A 172 -5.32 -14.46 12.84
C GLY A 172 -4.74 -15.82 12.47
N SER A 173 -4.00 -16.46 13.38
CA SER A 173 -3.46 -17.81 13.17
C SER A 173 -4.56 -18.87 13.10
N ALA A 174 -5.57 -18.80 13.97
CA ALA A 174 -6.70 -19.71 13.94
C ALA A 174 -7.49 -19.60 12.63
N LEU A 175 -7.73 -18.38 12.15
CA LEU A 175 -8.39 -18.14 10.86
C LEU A 175 -7.54 -18.67 9.70
N SER A 176 -6.24 -18.38 9.70
CA SER A 176 -5.32 -18.86 8.66
C SER A 176 -5.26 -20.38 8.63
N TYR A 177 -5.19 -21.03 9.79
CA TYR A 177 -5.19 -22.48 9.91
C TYR A 177 -6.52 -23.10 9.47
N ALA A 178 -7.65 -22.49 9.82
CA ALA A 178 -8.96 -22.92 9.33
C ALA A 178 -9.06 -22.85 7.80
N LEU A 179 -8.54 -21.79 7.19
CA LEU A 179 -8.45 -21.67 5.72
C LEU A 179 -7.54 -22.75 5.12
N CYS A 180 -6.41 -23.08 5.76
CA CYS A 180 -5.56 -24.19 5.33
C CYS A 180 -6.30 -25.53 5.38
N ILE A 181 -7.06 -25.80 6.45
CA ILE A 181 -7.89 -27.02 6.55
C ILE A 181 -8.94 -27.05 5.44
N ILE A 182 -9.65 -25.95 5.21
CA ILE A 182 -10.66 -25.86 4.15
C ILE A 182 -10.01 -26.10 2.78
N SER A 183 -8.84 -25.51 2.52
CA SER A 183 -8.08 -25.72 1.29
C SER A 183 -7.59 -27.16 1.13
N TYR A 184 -7.33 -27.87 2.23
CA TYR A 184 -6.94 -29.28 2.20
C TYR A 184 -8.10 -30.18 1.80
N PHE A 185 -9.31 -29.92 2.33
CA PHE A 185 -10.51 -30.70 1.99
C PHE A 185 -11.16 -30.28 0.66
N VAL A 186 -10.99 -29.02 0.26
CA VAL A 186 -11.55 -28.45 -0.98
C VAL A 186 -10.42 -27.79 -1.77
N PRO A 187 -9.71 -28.55 -2.63
CA PRO A 187 -8.56 -28.04 -3.39
C PRO A 187 -8.88 -26.80 -4.24
N ALA A 188 -10.10 -26.73 -4.79
CA ALA A 188 -10.56 -25.58 -5.57
C ALA A 188 -10.56 -24.26 -4.78
N VAL A 189 -10.62 -24.31 -3.44
CA VAL A 189 -10.45 -23.11 -2.61
C VAL A 189 -9.00 -22.63 -2.67
N GLY A 190 -8.03 -23.54 -2.60
CA GLY A 190 -6.60 -23.22 -2.66
C GLY A 190 -6.20 -22.53 -3.97
N ASP A 191 -6.67 -23.05 -5.10
CA ASP A 191 -6.38 -22.52 -6.44
C ASP A 191 -6.91 -21.08 -6.60
N ASN A 192 -8.03 -20.77 -5.96
CA ASN A 192 -8.72 -19.48 -6.07
C ASN A 192 -8.35 -18.49 -4.96
N LEU A 193 -7.82 -18.98 -3.83
CA LEU A 193 -7.53 -18.18 -2.65
C LEU A 193 -6.55 -17.06 -2.97
N PHE A 194 -5.50 -17.37 -3.74
CA PHE A 194 -4.51 -16.37 -4.17
C PHE A 194 -5.17 -15.20 -4.90
N ARG A 195 -6.07 -15.48 -5.85
CA ARG A 195 -6.75 -14.47 -6.67
C ARG A 195 -7.66 -13.59 -5.81
N ILE A 196 -8.40 -14.18 -4.87
CA ILE A 196 -9.26 -13.45 -3.92
C ILE A 196 -8.44 -12.53 -3.01
N CYS A 197 -7.31 -13.03 -2.51
CA CYS A 197 -6.39 -12.25 -1.66
C CYS A 197 -5.79 -11.06 -2.41
N VAL A 198 -5.33 -11.28 -3.65
CA VAL A 198 -4.77 -10.23 -4.50
C VAL A 198 -5.81 -9.17 -4.86
N LEU A 199 -7.04 -9.58 -5.17
CA LEU A 199 -8.17 -8.67 -5.41
C LEU A 199 -8.45 -7.79 -4.18
N SER A 200 -8.44 -8.39 -2.99
CA SER A 200 -8.60 -7.69 -1.71
C SER A 200 -7.45 -6.71 -1.44
N ALA A 201 -6.21 -7.10 -1.76
CA ALA A 201 -5.03 -6.25 -1.63
C ALA A 201 -5.13 -5.02 -2.55
N PHE A 202 -5.46 -5.22 -3.83
CA PHE A 202 -5.60 -4.11 -4.78
C PHE A 202 -6.72 -3.14 -4.40
N MET A 203 -7.84 -3.63 -3.85
CA MET A 203 -8.87 -2.75 -3.32
C MET A 203 -8.35 -1.94 -2.12
N SER A 204 -7.59 -2.55 -1.22
CA SER A 204 -6.95 -1.85 -0.10
C SER A 204 -5.98 -0.78 -0.58
N TYR A 205 -5.11 -1.08 -1.55
CA TYR A 205 -4.15 -0.10 -2.11
C TYR A 205 -4.86 1.07 -2.82
N THR A 206 -5.96 0.78 -3.52
CA THR A 206 -6.82 1.82 -4.11
C THR A 206 -7.39 2.73 -3.00
N GLY A 207 -7.88 2.14 -1.90
CA GLY A 207 -8.36 2.87 -0.73
C GLY A 207 -7.27 3.75 -0.09
N GLN A 208 -6.03 3.25 0.00
CA GLN A 208 -4.89 4.02 0.50
C GLN A 208 -4.57 5.23 -0.40
N CYS A 209 -4.63 5.06 -1.72
CA CYS A 209 -4.46 6.15 -2.69
C CYS A 209 -5.55 7.22 -2.51
N ILE A 210 -6.81 6.81 -2.39
CA ILE A 210 -7.95 7.71 -2.13
C ILE A 210 -7.74 8.47 -0.81
N GLY A 211 -7.33 7.76 0.25
CA GLY A 211 -7.02 8.35 1.55
C GLY A 211 -5.93 9.42 1.46
N TYR A 212 -4.84 9.13 0.75
CA TYR A 212 -3.76 10.10 0.51
C TYR A 212 -4.24 11.34 -0.25
N ILE A 213 -5.00 11.15 -1.34
CA ILE A 213 -5.54 12.26 -2.15
C ILE A 213 -6.49 13.12 -1.31
N SER A 214 -7.38 12.49 -0.54
CA SER A 214 -8.31 13.16 0.37
C SER A 214 -7.57 13.98 1.43
N LEU A 215 -6.55 13.40 2.08
CA LEU A 215 -5.76 14.08 3.09
C LEU A 215 -5.04 15.31 2.51
N LYS A 216 -4.43 15.16 1.33
CA LYS A 216 -3.68 16.23 0.66
C LYS A 216 -4.57 17.38 0.17
N ARG A 217 -5.81 17.08 -0.25
CA ARG A 217 -6.80 18.10 -0.62
C ARG A 217 -7.39 18.80 0.60
N ASN A 218 -7.77 18.04 1.64
CA ASN A 218 -8.52 18.56 2.79
C ASN A 218 -7.65 19.17 3.89
N TYR A 219 -6.36 18.79 3.98
CA TYR A 219 -5.46 19.15 5.06
C TYR A 219 -4.07 19.59 4.55
N ARG A 220 -4.06 20.52 3.59
CA ARG A 220 -2.85 21.04 2.92
C ARG A 220 -1.77 21.64 3.85
N ASN A 221 -2.11 21.96 5.09
CA ASN A 221 -1.25 22.66 6.05
C ASN A 221 -0.83 21.81 7.27
N ILE A 222 -1.17 20.52 7.33
CA ILE A 222 -0.49 19.62 8.27
C ILE A 222 0.98 19.67 7.88
N LYS A 223 1.88 19.98 8.83
CA LYS A 223 3.34 19.88 8.62
C LYS A 223 3.58 18.54 7.95
N SER A 224 3.91 18.56 6.66
CA SER A 224 4.04 17.33 5.89
C SER A 224 5.05 16.46 6.62
N SER A 225 4.93 15.13 6.46
CA SER A 225 6.10 14.29 6.72
C SER A 225 7.34 14.97 6.13
N GLU A 226 8.46 14.90 6.85
CA GLU A 226 9.74 15.46 6.38
C GLU A 226 10.08 14.87 5.00
N PHE A 227 9.61 13.64 4.75
CA PHE A 227 9.51 13.07 3.42
C PHE A 227 8.31 13.60 2.64
N ARG A 228 8.59 14.36 1.57
CA ARG A 228 7.58 14.84 0.63
C ARG A 228 7.64 14.00 -0.65
N SER A 229 6.54 13.34 -0.98
CA SER A 229 6.44 12.57 -2.23
C SER A 229 6.73 13.49 -3.43
N PRO A 230 7.69 13.15 -4.32
CA PRO A 230 8.08 14.02 -5.44
C PRO A 230 6.93 14.26 -6.42
N TRP A 231 6.13 13.21 -6.70
CA TRP A 231 5.03 13.25 -7.68
C TRP A 231 3.67 13.66 -7.11
N GLY A 232 3.57 13.77 -5.78
CA GLY A 232 2.36 14.21 -5.09
C GLY A 232 1.07 13.49 -5.49
N ILE A 233 0.04 14.27 -5.84
CA ILE A 233 -1.28 13.75 -6.20
C ILE A 233 -1.23 12.98 -7.54
N ALA A 234 -0.40 13.41 -8.49
CA ALA A 234 -0.27 12.75 -9.78
C ALA A 234 0.26 11.32 -9.63
N GLY A 235 1.27 11.12 -8.76
CA GLY A 235 1.77 9.78 -8.43
C GLY A 235 0.70 8.88 -7.82
N ALA A 236 -0.10 9.40 -6.87
CA ALA A 236 -1.20 8.64 -6.28
C ALA A 236 -2.31 8.30 -7.29
N ALA A 237 -2.61 9.21 -8.23
CA ALA A 237 -3.57 8.96 -9.30
C ALA A 237 -3.06 7.89 -10.28
N TYR A 238 -1.78 7.93 -10.66
CA TYR A 238 -1.15 6.91 -11.48
C TYR A 238 -1.22 5.53 -10.81
N SER A 239 -0.79 5.42 -9.55
CA SER A 239 -0.89 4.17 -8.79
C SER A 239 -2.32 3.66 -8.69
N MET A 240 -3.30 4.56 -8.48
CA MET A 240 -4.71 4.19 -8.45
C MET A 240 -5.18 3.59 -9.79
N VAL A 241 -4.79 4.17 -10.93
CA VAL A 241 -5.11 3.61 -12.26
C VAL A 241 -4.49 2.23 -12.43
N VAL A 242 -3.23 2.05 -12.04
CA VAL A 242 -2.53 0.75 -12.07
C VAL A 242 -3.27 -0.30 -11.24
N TRP A 243 -3.71 0.04 -10.02
CA TRP A 243 -4.45 -0.90 -9.17
C TRP A 243 -5.84 -1.23 -9.72
N VAL A 244 -6.54 -0.25 -10.30
CA VAL A 244 -7.84 -0.50 -10.96
C VAL A 244 -7.66 -1.39 -12.19
N LEU A 245 -6.61 -1.16 -13.00
CA LEU A 245 -6.27 -2.06 -14.10
C LEU A 245 -5.94 -3.47 -13.61
N ALA A 246 -5.28 -3.60 -12.45
CA ALA A 246 -4.95 -4.89 -11.87
C ALA A 246 -6.21 -5.63 -11.35
N ILE A 247 -7.18 -4.89 -10.83
CA ILE A 247 -8.51 -5.42 -10.50
C ILE A 247 -9.20 -5.93 -11.77
N ILE A 248 -9.21 -5.13 -12.84
CA ILE A 248 -9.80 -5.54 -14.13
C ILE A 248 -9.11 -6.79 -14.69
N ALA A 249 -7.78 -6.86 -14.58
CA ALA A 249 -7.00 -8.03 -14.96
C ALA A 249 -7.45 -9.31 -14.24
N VAL A 250 -7.63 -9.24 -12.91
CA VAL A 250 -8.09 -10.41 -12.13
C VAL A 250 -9.53 -10.78 -12.48
N VAL A 251 -10.41 -9.79 -12.63
CA VAL A 251 -11.86 -9.98 -12.83
C VAL A 251 -12.19 -10.48 -14.24
N ALA A 252 -11.53 -9.95 -15.27
CA ALA A 252 -11.94 -10.17 -16.66
C ALA A 252 -11.09 -11.19 -17.42
N PHE A 253 -9.85 -11.47 -16.97
CA PHE A 253 -8.88 -12.25 -17.77
C PHE A 253 -8.40 -13.55 -17.12
N GLN A 254 -8.90 -13.93 -15.93
CA GLN A 254 -8.43 -15.11 -15.21
C GLN A 254 -9.19 -16.42 -15.53
N ASP A 255 -10.16 -16.39 -16.44
CA ASP A 255 -10.87 -17.55 -17.03
C ASP A 255 -11.37 -18.61 -16.03
N ASN A 256 -12.02 -18.18 -14.96
CA ASN A 256 -12.29 -19.03 -13.79
C ASN A 256 -13.76 -19.13 -13.37
N GLY A 257 -14.67 -18.78 -14.29
CA GLY A 257 -16.10 -18.79 -14.02
C GLY A 257 -16.59 -17.73 -13.01
N GLY A 258 -15.74 -16.77 -12.61
CA GLY A 258 -16.12 -15.64 -11.75
C GLY A 258 -16.26 -15.99 -10.26
N ILE A 259 -15.79 -17.17 -9.83
CA ILE A 259 -15.89 -17.62 -8.44
C ILE A 259 -15.18 -16.64 -7.50
N GLU A 260 -13.99 -16.18 -7.87
CA GLU A 260 -13.23 -15.19 -7.10
C GLU A 260 -14.01 -13.89 -6.88
N ILE A 261 -14.77 -13.44 -7.88
CA ILE A 261 -15.59 -12.21 -7.80
C ILE A 261 -16.76 -12.44 -6.85
N ILE A 262 -17.43 -13.58 -6.97
CA ILE A 262 -18.58 -13.93 -6.13
C ILE A 262 -18.12 -14.00 -4.67
N VAL A 263 -17.05 -14.74 -4.39
CA VAL A 263 -16.53 -14.88 -3.02
C VAL A 263 -16.03 -13.54 -2.49
N PHE A 264 -15.29 -12.78 -3.28
CA PHE A 264 -14.84 -11.44 -2.89
C PHE A 264 -16.02 -10.51 -2.57
N SER A 265 -17.03 -10.47 -3.44
CA SER A 265 -18.23 -9.65 -3.21
C SER A 265 -18.98 -10.09 -1.96
N ALA A 266 -19.08 -11.39 -1.70
CA ALA A 266 -19.69 -11.94 -0.49
C ALA A 266 -18.91 -11.50 0.76
N ILE A 267 -17.57 -11.56 0.72
CA ILE A 267 -16.71 -11.06 1.81
C ILE A 267 -16.97 -9.57 2.03
N ILE A 268 -17.03 -8.75 0.98
CA ILE A 268 -17.31 -7.31 1.10
C ILE A 268 -18.70 -7.06 1.69
N VAL A 269 -19.72 -7.80 1.27
CA VAL A 269 -21.08 -7.69 1.81
C VAL A 269 -21.08 -8.05 3.30
N VAL A 270 -20.47 -9.17 3.68
CA VAL A 270 -20.37 -9.60 5.08
C VAL A 270 -19.64 -8.56 5.93
N LEU A 271 -18.50 -8.04 5.45
CA LEU A 271 -17.74 -6.99 6.14
C LEU A 271 -18.54 -5.69 6.24
N THR A 272 -19.32 -5.35 5.22
CA THR A 272 -20.19 -4.16 5.21
C THR A 272 -21.33 -4.30 6.22
N VAL A 273 -22.00 -5.46 6.25
CA VAL A 273 -23.04 -5.78 7.24
C VAL A 273 -22.46 -5.76 8.65
N PHE A 274 -21.29 -6.36 8.85
CA PHE A 274 -20.58 -6.31 10.13
C PHE A 274 -20.25 -4.86 10.54
N TYR A 275 -19.78 -4.04 9.60
CA TYR A 275 -19.48 -2.63 9.85
C TYR A 275 -20.72 -1.85 10.28
N PHE A 276 -21.84 -1.97 9.56
CA PHE A 276 -23.07 -1.24 9.89
C PHE A 276 -23.79 -1.78 11.14
N GLY A 277 -23.76 -3.09 11.36
CA GLY A 277 -24.42 -3.74 12.49
C GLY A 277 -23.68 -3.58 13.81
N TYR A 278 -22.35 -3.77 13.80
CA TYR A 278 -21.51 -3.80 14.99
C TYR A 278 -20.58 -2.58 15.09
N SER A 279 -19.70 -2.38 14.11
CA SER A 279 -18.57 -1.44 14.24
C SER A 279 -19.00 0.03 14.28
N ARG A 280 -19.96 0.45 13.44
CA ARG A 280 -20.39 1.86 13.32
C ARG A 280 -20.90 2.44 14.65
N LYS A 281 -21.51 1.61 15.50
CA LYS A 281 -22.04 2.03 16.81
C LYS A 281 -20.97 2.10 17.90
N ARG A 282 -19.85 1.41 17.72
CA ARG A 282 -18.78 1.26 18.73
C ARG A 282 -17.46 1.91 18.34
N GLN A 283 -17.32 2.32 17.08
CA GLN A 283 -16.12 2.92 16.53
C GLN A 283 -15.76 4.18 17.32
N THR A 284 -14.56 4.15 17.89
CA THR A 284 -13.97 5.29 18.59
C THR A 284 -12.56 5.49 18.05
N PHE A 285 -12.13 6.73 17.93
CA PHE A 285 -10.74 6.99 17.59
C PHE A 285 -9.83 6.46 18.70
N SER A 286 -8.82 5.68 18.31
CA SER A 286 -7.75 5.27 19.23
C SER A 286 -6.99 6.50 19.74
N ALA A 287 -6.31 6.39 20.87
CA ALA A 287 -5.50 7.48 21.43
C ALA A 287 -4.46 8.01 20.44
N ALA A 288 -3.86 7.13 19.63
CA ALA A 288 -2.91 7.51 18.58
C ALA A 288 -3.59 8.30 17.44
N GLU A 289 -4.74 7.82 16.97
CA GLU A 289 -5.52 8.49 15.92
C GLU A 289 -6.02 9.87 16.38
N ASN A 290 -6.48 9.96 17.62
CA ASN A 290 -6.92 11.22 18.22
C ASN A 290 -5.79 12.25 18.26
N ARG A 291 -4.55 11.88 18.61
CA ARG A 291 -3.42 12.82 18.60
C ARG A 291 -3.18 13.40 17.21
N VAL A 292 -3.22 12.56 16.17
CA VAL A 292 -3.01 13.00 14.78
C VAL A 292 -4.19 13.86 14.28
N MET A 293 -5.41 13.40 14.53
CA MET A 293 -6.62 14.05 14.04
C MET A 293 -6.94 15.36 14.78
N LEU A 294 -6.62 15.45 16.08
CA LEU A 294 -6.74 16.68 16.87
C LEU A 294 -5.81 17.76 16.32
N VAL A 295 -4.53 17.43 16.07
CA VAL A 295 -3.57 18.37 15.47
C VAL A 295 -4.07 18.82 14.09
N ALA A 296 -4.61 17.91 13.28
CA ALA A 296 -5.18 18.24 11.97
C ALA A 296 -6.38 19.21 12.09
N HIS A 297 -7.31 18.95 13.01
CA HIS A 297 -8.49 19.80 13.24
C HIS A 297 -8.13 21.17 13.80
N VAL A 298 -7.26 21.23 14.81
CA VAL A 298 -6.78 22.50 15.40
C VAL A 298 -6.07 23.35 14.34
N THR A 299 -5.23 22.73 13.50
CA THR A 299 -4.57 23.42 12.39
C THR A 299 -5.59 24.01 11.41
N LYS A 300 -6.58 23.21 10.99
CA LYS A 300 -7.65 23.65 10.08
C LYS A 300 -8.50 24.77 10.68
N PHE A 301 -8.83 24.68 11.97
CA PHE A 301 -9.58 25.70 12.69
C PHE A 301 -8.80 27.02 12.79
N ASN A 302 -7.52 26.97 13.18
CA ASN A 302 -6.65 28.14 13.26
C ASN A 302 -6.54 28.86 11.90
N ILE A 303 -6.44 28.11 10.80
CA ILE A 303 -6.40 28.71 9.46
C ILE A 303 -7.71 29.39 9.10
N LYS A 304 -8.86 28.74 9.35
CA LYS A 304 -10.17 29.37 9.11
C LYS A 304 -10.33 30.63 9.96
N LYS A 305 -9.89 30.61 11.21
CA LYS A 305 -9.89 31.77 12.12
C LYS A 305 -9.02 32.91 11.59
N VAL A 306 -7.79 32.62 11.15
CA VAL A 306 -6.89 33.62 10.55
C VAL A 306 -7.45 34.18 9.24
N ALA A 307 -8.02 33.32 8.38
CA ALA A 307 -8.66 33.75 7.14
C ALA A 307 -9.90 34.63 7.40
N ALA A 308 -10.71 34.28 8.40
CA ALA A 308 -11.85 35.08 8.83
C ALA A 308 -11.39 36.44 9.40
N GLY A 309 -10.34 36.47 10.22
CA GLY A 309 -9.76 37.70 10.76
C GLY A 309 -9.19 38.62 9.67
N ARG A 310 -8.53 38.06 8.65
CA ARG A 310 -8.07 38.82 7.48
C ARG A 310 -9.23 39.42 6.69
N ARG A 311 -10.30 38.67 6.46
CA ARG A 311 -11.52 39.15 5.77
C ARG A 311 -12.22 40.25 6.57
N ALA A 312 -12.29 40.12 7.90
CA ALA A 312 -12.85 41.15 8.77
C ALA A 312 -12.03 42.46 8.68
N LYS A 313 -10.69 42.37 8.76
CA LYS A 313 -9.79 43.53 8.65
C LYS A 313 -9.85 44.21 7.27
N GLN A 314 -10.06 43.44 6.21
CA GLN A 314 -10.28 43.97 4.85
C GLN A 314 -11.61 44.72 4.72
N LYS A 315 -12.68 44.23 5.36
CA LYS A 315 -13.98 44.94 5.40
C LYS A 315 -13.90 46.25 6.18
N THR A 316 -13.18 46.28 7.31
CA THR A 316 -13.00 47.50 8.10
C THR A 316 -12.20 48.56 7.33
N ASN A 317 -11.09 48.17 6.67
CA ASN A 317 -10.30 49.09 5.86
C ASN A 317 -10.99 49.54 4.56
N GLY A 318 -11.90 48.73 4.00
CA GLY A 318 -12.73 49.13 2.86
C GLY A 318 -13.82 50.14 3.24
N SER A 319 -14.37 50.04 4.46
CA SER A 319 -15.40 50.97 4.93
C SER A 319 -14.84 52.35 5.30
N SER A 320 -13.61 52.45 5.80
CA SER A 320 -12.98 53.74 6.12
C SER A 320 -12.55 54.55 4.89
N LYS A 321 -12.54 53.97 3.68
CA LYS A 321 -12.25 54.69 2.43
C LYS A 321 -13.48 55.32 1.76
N CYS A 322 -14.70 55.00 2.21
CA CYS A 322 -15.94 55.55 1.63
C CYS A 322 -16.56 56.71 2.43
N THR A 323 -15.96 57.14 3.54
CA THR A 323 -16.48 58.23 4.41
C THR A 323 -15.56 59.46 4.47
N GLY A 324 -14.82 59.75 3.39
CA GLY A 324 -13.86 60.87 3.33
C GLY A 324 -14.04 61.82 2.14
N GLY A 325 -15.23 61.90 1.55
CA GLY A 325 -15.46 62.70 0.34
C GLY A 325 -16.79 63.45 0.36
N GLU A 326 -16.91 64.45 1.23
CA GLU A 326 -17.89 65.53 1.08
C GLU A 326 -17.31 66.79 1.74
N VAL A 327 -16.57 67.58 0.95
CA VAL A 327 -16.25 68.97 1.29
C VAL A 327 -17.06 69.83 0.33
N THR A 328 -18.00 70.56 0.92
CA THR A 328 -18.99 71.43 0.33
C THR A 328 -18.31 72.63 -0.34
N ASP A 329 -18.50 72.79 -1.65
CA ASP A 329 -18.18 74.02 -2.38
C ASP A 329 -19.30 75.04 -2.14
N THR A 330 -18.99 76.18 -1.53
CA THR A 330 -19.87 77.36 -1.57
C THR A 330 -19.04 78.62 -1.80
N SER A 331 -19.21 79.14 -3.00
CA SER A 331 -18.81 80.43 -3.57
C SER A 331 -18.67 81.61 -2.59
N GLN A 332 -17.56 82.35 -2.68
CA GLN A 332 -17.58 83.82 -2.61
C GLN A 332 -16.55 84.45 -3.55
N ALA A 333 -17.08 85.25 -4.47
CA ALA A 333 -16.37 86.17 -5.34
C ALA A 333 -16.09 87.51 -4.63
N LYS A 334 -14.89 88.08 -4.84
CA LYS A 334 -14.69 89.52 -5.13
C LYS A 334 -13.21 89.87 -5.41
N LYS A 335 -13.00 90.53 -6.57
CA LYS A 335 -12.23 91.78 -6.84
C LYS A 335 -10.95 92.01 -6.01
N ALA A 336 -9.81 92.48 -6.53
CA ALA A 336 -9.41 93.24 -7.72
C ALA A 336 -7.87 93.03 -7.84
N GLY A 337 -7.21 93.08 -9.00
CA GLY A 337 -6.96 94.30 -9.77
C GLY A 337 -5.46 94.66 -9.77
N SER A 338 -4.81 94.42 -10.91
CA SER A 338 -3.73 95.22 -11.53
C SER A 338 -2.32 95.35 -10.91
N THR A 339 -1.34 95.20 -11.81
CA THR A 339 0.02 95.82 -11.88
C THR A 339 1.07 95.35 -10.86
N ASN A 340 2.27 94.91 -11.22
CA ASN A 340 3.10 95.08 -12.44
C ASN A 340 3.63 93.75 -12.96
#